data_AF-A0A355FTQ0-F1
#
_entry.id   AF-A0A355FTQ0-F1
#
_cell.length_a   1.000
_cell.length_b   1.000
_cell.length_c   1.000
_cell.angle_alpha   90.00
_cell.angle_beta   90.00
_cell.angle_gamma   90.00
#
_symmetry.space_group_name_H-M   'P 1'
#
loop_
_entity.id
_entity.type
_entity.pdbx_description
1 polymer ?
#
loop_
_entity_poly.entity_id
_entity_poly.type
_entity_poly.pdbx_seq_one_letter_code
_entity_poly.pdbx_strand_id
1 'polypeptide(L)'
;SDNGLLIVDSDLFGADANYSAAWIENSWVQTADPIDCSSLEFVSISMETRYRCWDNGSSDDSEKCLIEVSRDGVNWPDIDTFGEADGTVDYGDGELILSRWEVFPGFETGSESDNPSLVEFDISTAAGNQEQIWVRFRW
;
A
#
# COMPACT_ATOMS: atom_id res chain seq x y z
N SER A 1 2.74 -15.72 18.34
CA SER A 1 3.45 -15.58 17.05
C SER A 1 4.38 -14.41 17.17
N ASP A 2 5.53 -14.46 16.51
CA ASP A 2 6.40 -13.30 16.38
C ASP A 2 5.91 -12.45 15.21
N ASN A 3 6.07 -11.13 15.29
CA ASN A 3 5.75 -10.23 14.19
C ASN A 3 6.65 -10.52 12.98
N GLY A 4 6.11 -10.37 11.77
CA GLY A 4 6.90 -10.42 10.54
C GLY A 4 7.76 -9.17 10.36
N LEU A 5 8.81 -9.26 9.56
CA LEU A 5 9.63 -8.13 9.13
C LEU A 5 9.63 -8.05 7.61
N LEU A 6 9.34 -6.86 7.08
CA LEU A 6 9.50 -6.50 5.68
C LEU A 6 10.63 -5.47 5.56
N ILE A 7 11.53 -5.67 4.60
CA ILE A 7 12.53 -4.68 4.18
C ILE A 7 12.37 -4.52 2.67
N VAL A 8 12.21 -3.27 2.24
CA VAL A 8 12.17 -2.88 0.83
C VAL A 8 13.32 -1.92 0.58
N ASP A 9 14.05 -2.13 -0.50
CA ASP A 9 15.19 -1.31 -0.94
C ASP A 9 15.04 -1.06 -2.44
N SER A 10 15.05 0.21 -2.84
CA SER A 10 14.72 0.67 -4.20
C SER A 10 15.90 1.23 -4.99
N ASP A 11 17.09 1.34 -4.40
CA ASP A 11 18.16 2.24 -4.84
C ASP A 11 18.79 1.99 -6.24
N LEU A 12 18.49 0.86 -6.89
CA LEU A 12 19.03 0.50 -8.21
C LEU A 12 17.98 0.22 -9.30
N PHE A 13 16.68 0.15 -8.95
CA PHE A 13 15.65 0.01 -9.99
C PHE A 13 15.55 1.33 -10.80
N GLY A 14 15.14 1.25 -12.07
CA GLY A 14 15.06 2.42 -12.96
C GLY A 14 16.39 2.93 -13.55
N ALA A 15 17.56 2.43 -13.13
CA ALA A 15 18.87 2.85 -13.65
C ALA A 15 19.01 2.66 -15.18
N ASP A 16 18.51 1.53 -15.72
CA ASP A 16 18.51 1.24 -17.17
C ASP A 16 17.57 2.14 -17.98
N ALA A 17 16.62 2.80 -17.30
CA ALA A 17 15.69 3.78 -17.86
C ALA A 17 16.10 5.22 -17.51
N ASN A 18 17.29 5.43 -16.93
CA ASN A 18 17.78 6.73 -16.47
C ASN A 18 16.79 7.44 -15.53
N TYR A 19 16.18 6.69 -14.61
CA TYR A 19 15.22 7.20 -13.62
C TYR A 19 14.09 8.01 -14.25
N SER A 20 13.60 7.53 -15.41
CA SER A 20 12.51 8.18 -16.13
C SER A 20 11.25 8.18 -15.28
N ALA A 21 10.74 9.36 -14.95
CA ALA A 21 9.47 9.55 -14.25
C ALA A 21 8.23 8.98 -15.00
N ALA A 22 8.40 8.46 -16.22
CA ALA A 22 7.36 7.73 -16.93
C ALA A 22 7.20 6.27 -16.47
N TRP A 23 8.08 5.79 -15.59
CA TRP A 23 8.05 4.43 -15.05
C TRP A 23 7.61 4.50 -13.59
N ILE A 24 6.51 3.84 -13.27
CA ILE A 24 6.12 3.60 -11.87
C ILE A 24 6.81 2.32 -11.44
N GLU A 25 7.73 2.47 -10.51
CA GLU A 25 8.41 1.34 -9.89
C GLU A 25 7.42 0.66 -8.95
N ASN A 26 7.27 -0.65 -9.10
CA ASN A 26 6.31 -1.42 -8.33
C ASN A 26 6.99 -2.64 -7.72
N SER A 27 7.04 -2.68 -6.41
CA SER A 27 7.45 -3.84 -5.61
C SER A 27 6.43 -4.07 -4.51
N TRP A 28 5.97 -5.31 -4.33
CA TRP A 28 4.97 -5.57 -3.31
C TRP A 28 5.15 -6.92 -2.63
N VAL A 29 4.64 -6.97 -1.40
CA VAL A 29 4.39 -8.20 -0.66
C VAL A 29 2.92 -8.24 -0.29
N GLN A 30 2.36 -9.43 -0.25
CA GLN A 30 0.96 -9.62 0.12
C GLN A 30 0.78 -10.89 0.94
N THR A 31 -0.36 -10.99 1.62
CA THR A 31 -0.75 -12.22 2.30
C THR A 31 -0.88 -13.36 1.29
N ALA A 32 -0.42 -14.56 1.67
CA ALA A 32 -0.53 -15.75 0.83
C ALA A 32 -1.95 -16.34 0.89
N ASP A 33 -2.52 -16.37 2.08
CA ASP A 33 -3.87 -16.83 2.36
C ASP A 33 -4.80 -15.65 2.71
N PRO A 34 -6.13 -15.77 2.46
CA PRO A 34 -7.07 -14.74 2.86
C PRO A 34 -7.21 -14.65 4.38
N ILE A 35 -7.57 -13.46 4.84
CA ILE A 35 -7.97 -13.15 6.21
C ILE A 35 -9.49 -13.09 6.25
N ASP A 36 -10.11 -13.78 7.21
CA ASP A 36 -11.56 -13.75 7.43
C ASP A 36 -11.93 -12.59 8.37
N CYS A 37 -12.74 -11.66 7.86
CA CYS A 37 -13.29 -10.51 8.57
C CYS A 37 -14.83 -10.54 8.61
N SER A 38 -15.45 -11.68 8.34
CA SER A 38 -16.91 -11.83 8.23
C SER A 38 -17.67 -11.43 9.49
N SER A 39 -17.05 -11.58 10.66
CA SER A 39 -17.62 -11.19 11.96
C SER A 39 -17.12 -9.83 12.47
N LEU A 40 -16.42 -9.05 11.65
CA LEU A 40 -15.79 -7.78 12.03
C LEU A 40 -16.33 -6.64 11.18
N GLU A 41 -17.13 -5.76 11.79
CA GLU A 41 -17.60 -4.54 11.12
C GLU A 41 -16.48 -3.51 10.96
N PHE A 42 -15.63 -3.40 11.99
CA PHE A 42 -14.52 -2.47 12.05
C PHE A 42 -13.19 -3.21 11.98
N VAL A 43 -12.37 -2.88 11.00
CA VAL A 43 -11.10 -3.55 10.72
C VAL A 43 -10.03 -2.50 10.48
N SER A 44 -8.90 -2.64 11.18
CA SER A 44 -7.71 -1.82 10.96
C SER A 44 -6.46 -2.67 10.72
N ILE A 45 -5.48 -2.05 10.06
CA ILE A 45 -4.10 -2.57 9.98
C ILE A 45 -3.22 -1.60 10.76
N SER A 46 -2.39 -2.14 11.66
CA SER A 46 -1.38 -1.36 12.39
C SER A 46 0.00 -1.96 12.16
N MET A 47 1.01 -1.11 11.92
CA MET A 47 2.38 -1.55 11.66
C MET A 47 3.41 -0.58 12.25
N GLU A 48 4.51 -1.15 12.74
CA GLU A 48 5.70 -0.40 13.14
C GLU A 48 6.58 -0.16 11.92
N THR A 49 6.94 1.10 11.69
CA THR A 49 7.63 1.54 10.47
C THR A 49 8.97 2.20 10.78
N ARG A 50 9.87 2.09 9.82
CA ARG A 50 11.06 2.92 9.68
C ARG A 50 11.28 3.17 8.19
N TYR A 51 11.04 4.39 7.75
CA TYR A 51 11.12 4.77 6.34
C TYR A 51 11.91 6.05 6.15
N ARG A 52 12.62 6.15 5.02
CA ARG A 52 13.27 7.35 4.54
C ARG A 52 12.90 7.52 3.08
N CYS A 53 12.25 8.63 2.75
CA CYS A 53 11.77 8.92 1.40
C CYS A 53 12.90 9.42 0.50
N TRP A 54 12.91 8.95 -0.75
CA TRP A 54 13.79 9.44 -1.80
C TRP A 54 13.03 9.57 -3.14
N ASP A 55 12.12 10.54 -3.25
CA ASP A 55 11.31 10.82 -4.46
C ASP A 55 12.10 11.37 -5.67
N ASN A 56 13.18 10.70 -6.06
CA ASN A 56 14.08 11.11 -7.13
C ASN A 56 14.65 12.53 -6.96
N GLY A 57 14.65 13.05 -5.73
CA GLY A 57 15.16 14.37 -5.36
C GLY A 57 14.33 15.57 -5.82
N SER A 58 13.16 15.35 -6.43
CA SER A 58 12.34 16.43 -7.03
C SER A 58 11.08 16.77 -6.23
N SER A 59 10.69 15.93 -5.28
CA SER A 59 9.51 16.11 -4.42
C SER A 59 8.24 16.39 -5.18
N ASP A 60 8.06 15.58 -6.23
CA ASP A 60 6.94 15.60 -7.17
C ASP A 60 5.95 14.46 -6.92
N ASP A 61 5.99 13.85 -5.72
CA ASP A 61 5.06 12.79 -5.29
C ASP A 61 5.20 11.47 -6.08
N SER A 62 6.37 11.25 -6.69
CA SER A 62 6.66 10.11 -7.57
C SER A 62 6.89 8.76 -6.87
N GLU A 63 7.13 8.76 -5.56
CA GLU A 63 7.31 7.54 -4.76
C GLU A 63 6.29 7.45 -3.64
N LYS A 64 5.63 6.29 -3.51
CA LYS A 64 4.60 6.07 -2.48
C LYS A 64 4.77 4.70 -1.83
N CYS A 65 4.59 4.65 -0.53
CA CYS A 65 4.31 3.38 0.16
C CYS A 65 2.81 3.29 0.38
N LEU A 66 2.22 2.15 0.01
CA LEU A 66 0.79 1.96 -0.05
C LEU A 66 0.38 0.68 0.66
N ILE A 67 -0.74 0.72 1.37
CA ILE A 67 -1.49 -0.47 1.77
C ILE A 67 -2.65 -0.62 0.81
N GLU A 68 -2.83 -1.81 0.26
CA GLU A 68 -3.93 -2.15 -0.63
C GLU A 68 -4.66 -3.38 -0.12
N VAL A 69 -5.98 -3.44 -0.35
CA VAL A 69 -6.84 -4.57 0.02
C VAL A 69 -7.50 -5.15 -1.23
N SER A 70 -7.60 -6.48 -1.27
CA SER A 70 -8.39 -7.21 -2.27
C SER A 70 -9.40 -8.11 -1.57
N ARG A 71 -10.62 -8.24 -2.12
CA ARG A 71 -11.65 -9.18 -1.61
C ARG A 71 -11.65 -10.54 -2.31
N ASP A 72 -10.85 -10.71 -3.35
CA ASP A 72 -10.80 -11.96 -4.15
C ASP A 72 -9.37 -12.44 -4.44
N GLY A 73 -8.36 -11.67 -4.01
CA GLY A 73 -6.94 -11.96 -4.21
C GLY A 73 -6.44 -11.71 -5.63
N VAL A 74 -7.32 -11.30 -6.55
CA VAL A 74 -7.05 -11.15 -7.99
C VAL A 74 -7.20 -9.70 -8.45
N ASN A 75 -8.27 -9.03 -8.04
CA ASN A 75 -8.54 -7.65 -8.37
C ASN A 75 -7.93 -6.74 -7.29
N TRP A 76 -7.16 -5.75 -7.74
CA TRP A 76 -6.42 -4.80 -6.91
C TRP A 76 -6.54 -3.41 -7.52
N PRO A 77 -6.28 -2.34 -6.75
CA PRO A 77 -6.11 -1.01 -7.29
C PRO A 77 -5.14 -0.98 -8.49
N ASP A 78 -5.40 -0.13 -9.47
CA ASP A 78 -4.58 -0.03 -10.69
C ASP A 78 -3.13 0.34 -10.35
N ILE A 79 -2.18 -0.45 -10.85
CA ILE A 79 -0.73 -0.30 -10.60
C ILE A 79 -0.13 0.91 -11.31
N ASP A 80 -0.83 1.42 -12.34
CA ASP A 80 -0.44 2.63 -13.06
C ASP A 80 -0.88 3.91 -12.31
N THR A 81 -1.50 3.77 -11.14
CA THR A 81 -1.91 4.85 -10.25
C THR A 81 -1.34 4.64 -8.85
N PHE A 82 -1.19 5.71 -8.08
CA PHE A 82 -0.67 5.65 -6.71
C PHE A 82 -1.45 6.52 -5.73
N GLY A 83 -2.32 7.41 -6.22
CA GLY A 83 -3.22 8.19 -5.36
C GLY A 83 -4.25 7.31 -4.66
N GLU A 84 -4.60 7.65 -3.42
CA GLU A 84 -5.65 6.98 -2.66
C GLU A 84 -7.01 7.09 -3.36
N ALA A 85 -7.34 8.26 -3.90
CA ALA A 85 -8.63 8.50 -4.57
C ALA A 85 -8.83 7.62 -5.82
N ASP A 86 -7.74 7.24 -6.49
CA ASP A 86 -7.76 6.35 -7.65
C ASP A 86 -7.72 4.87 -7.25
N GLY A 87 -7.43 4.59 -5.97
CA GLY A 87 -7.23 3.25 -5.45
C GLY A 87 -8.53 2.50 -5.12
N THR A 88 -9.43 2.44 -6.09
CA THR A 88 -10.73 1.74 -5.96
C THR A 88 -10.76 0.45 -6.76
N VAL A 89 -11.61 -0.50 -6.34
CA VAL A 89 -11.82 -1.78 -7.02
C VAL A 89 -13.32 -2.06 -7.12
N ASP A 90 -13.76 -2.50 -8.30
CA ASP A 90 -15.08 -3.10 -8.52
C ASP A 90 -14.95 -4.63 -8.47
N TYR A 91 -15.68 -5.26 -7.54
CA TYR A 91 -15.66 -6.71 -7.33
C TYR A 91 -16.76 -7.45 -8.11
N GLY A 92 -17.31 -6.81 -9.15
CA GLY A 92 -18.27 -7.39 -10.10
C GLY A 92 -19.72 -6.99 -9.87
N ASP A 93 -19.98 -6.05 -8.96
CA ASP A 93 -21.32 -5.51 -8.66
C ASP A 93 -21.54 -4.08 -9.18
N GLY A 94 -20.51 -3.46 -9.76
CA GLY A 94 -20.56 -2.10 -10.30
C GLY A 94 -20.32 -1.02 -9.25
N GLU A 95 -20.01 -1.38 -8.00
CA GLU A 95 -19.66 -0.46 -6.93
C GLU A 95 -18.14 -0.36 -6.78
N LEU A 96 -17.60 0.86 -6.81
CA LEU A 96 -16.19 1.12 -6.58
C LEU A 96 -15.90 1.22 -5.09
N ILE A 97 -15.07 0.31 -4.59
CA ILE A 97 -14.68 0.23 -3.19
C ILE A 97 -13.28 0.81 -3.01
N LEU A 98 -13.13 1.83 -2.16
CA LEU A 98 -11.82 2.35 -1.75
C LEU A 98 -11.01 1.23 -1.09
N SER A 99 -9.86 0.94 -1.68
CA SER A 99 -9.04 -0.23 -1.37
C SER A 99 -7.54 0.09 -1.32
N ARG A 100 -7.16 1.37 -1.16
CA ARG A 100 -5.77 1.85 -1.04
C ARG A 100 -5.66 2.94 0.03
N TRP A 101 -4.55 2.92 0.76
CA TRP A 101 -4.16 3.92 1.75
C TRP A 101 -2.68 4.29 1.59
N GLU A 102 -2.34 5.57 1.68
CA GLU A 102 -0.95 6.02 1.67
C GLU A 102 -0.34 5.90 3.07
N VAL A 103 0.83 5.27 3.16
CA VAL A 103 1.48 4.98 4.46
C VAL A 103 2.17 6.23 5.04
N PHE A 104 2.72 7.09 4.18
CA PHE A 104 3.51 8.25 4.57
C PHE A 104 3.03 9.54 3.87
N PRO A 105 1.79 10.00 4.12
CA PRO A 105 1.22 11.17 3.47
C PRO A 105 2.08 12.42 3.68
N GLY A 106 2.45 13.06 2.58
CA GLY A 106 3.23 14.31 2.56
C GLY A 106 4.72 14.13 2.84
N PHE A 107 5.25 12.91 2.76
CA PHE A 107 6.70 12.71 2.79
C PHE A 107 7.31 13.15 1.45
N GLU A 108 8.35 13.97 1.55
CA GLU A 108 9.16 14.47 0.43
C GLU A 108 10.59 13.89 0.54
N THR A 109 11.44 14.06 -0.47
CA THR A 109 12.85 13.60 -0.43
C THR A 109 13.51 14.06 0.86
N GLY A 110 14.08 13.08 1.58
CA GLY A 110 14.77 13.31 2.84
C GLY A 110 13.88 13.30 4.07
N SER A 111 12.55 13.26 3.94
CA SER A 111 11.65 12.95 5.05
C SER A 111 11.96 11.55 5.60
N GLU A 112 11.91 11.43 6.92
CA GLU A 112 12.13 10.16 7.63
C GLU A 112 11.13 9.98 8.76
N SER A 113 10.71 8.74 8.99
CA SER A 113 9.90 8.38 10.16
C SER A 113 10.80 8.11 11.36
N ASP A 114 10.20 8.12 12.56
CA ASP A 114 10.85 7.55 13.75
C ASP A 114 11.12 6.04 13.59
N ASN A 115 11.90 5.49 14.52
CA ASN A 115 12.26 4.07 14.53
C ASN A 115 12.04 3.43 15.93
N PRO A 116 10.91 2.73 16.17
CA PRO A 116 9.76 2.58 15.27
C PRO A 116 8.78 3.76 15.36
N SER A 117 8.07 4.02 14.25
CA SER A 117 6.82 4.81 14.25
C SER A 117 5.62 3.88 14.03
N LEU A 118 4.60 3.95 14.89
CA LEU A 118 3.37 3.18 14.70
C LEU A 118 2.42 3.95 13.77
N VAL A 119 1.97 3.29 12.71
CA VAL A 119 0.88 3.77 11.84
C VAL A 119 -0.31 2.81 11.93
N GLU A 120 -1.50 3.35 11.72
CA GLU A 120 -2.76 2.59 11.74
C GLU A 120 -3.70 3.11 10.65
N PHE A 121 -4.31 2.19 9.92
CA PHE A 121 -5.21 2.46 8.81
C PHE A 121 -6.56 1.80 9.05
N ASP A 122 -7.64 2.57 9.00
CA ASP A 122 -9.00 2.04 8.96
C ASP A 122 -9.31 1.51 7.56
N ILE A 123 -9.44 0.18 7.46
CA ILE A 123 -9.73 -0.53 6.22
C ILE A 123 -11.16 -1.06 6.16
N SER A 124 -12.03 -0.63 7.08
CA SER A 124 -13.39 -1.14 7.22
C SER A 124 -14.19 -1.03 5.92
N THR A 125 -13.97 0.01 5.12
CA THR A 125 -14.62 0.16 3.80
C THR A 125 -14.33 -1.01 2.85
N ALA A 126 -13.11 -1.53 2.84
CA ALA A 126 -12.75 -2.68 2.00
C ALA A 126 -12.93 -4.03 2.70
N ALA A 127 -12.79 -4.08 4.03
CA ALA A 127 -12.66 -5.34 4.76
C ALA A 127 -13.83 -5.69 5.69
N GLY A 128 -14.63 -4.72 6.09
CA GLY A 128 -15.73 -4.92 7.03
C GLY A 128 -16.71 -5.97 6.53
N ASN A 129 -17.00 -6.96 7.37
CA ASN A 129 -17.90 -8.08 7.10
C ASN A 129 -17.54 -8.93 5.87
N GLN A 130 -16.29 -8.90 5.40
CA GLN A 130 -15.85 -9.71 4.26
C GLN A 130 -15.28 -11.06 4.72
N GLU A 131 -15.74 -12.16 4.11
CA GLU A 131 -15.26 -13.50 4.43
C GLU A 131 -13.81 -13.76 3.99
N GLN A 132 -13.35 -13.02 2.98
CA GLN A 132 -12.00 -13.18 2.44
C GLN A 132 -11.45 -11.81 2.04
N ILE A 133 -10.34 -11.44 2.65
CA ILE A 133 -9.52 -10.31 2.19
C ILE A 133 -8.05 -10.70 2.08
N TRP A 134 -7.34 -10.04 1.19
CA TRP A 134 -5.89 -10.05 1.11
C TRP A 134 -5.38 -8.64 1.33
N VAL A 135 -4.23 -8.54 1.98
CA VAL A 135 -3.54 -7.27 2.23
C VAL A 135 -2.24 -7.26 1.46
N ARG A 136 -1.94 -6.13 0.80
CA ARG A 136 -0.70 -5.88 0.09
C ARG A 136 -0.04 -4.62 0.63
N PHE A 137 1.26 -4.70 0.90
CA PHE A 137 2.12 -3.52 0.97
C PHE A 137 2.78 -3.35 -0.39
N ARG A 138 2.59 -2.20 -1.02
CA ARG A 138 3.18 -1.84 -2.31
C ARG A 138 4.05 -0.61 -2.14
N TRP A 139 5.26 -0.68 -2.66
CA TRP A 139 6.11 0.47 -2.97
C TRP A 139 6.00 0.68 -4.48
#